data_AF-A0A5J5AWU5-F1
#
_entry.id   AF-A0A5J5AWU5-F1
#
_cell.length_a   1.000
_cell.length_b   1.000
_cell.length_c   1.000
_cell.angle_alpha   90.00
_cell.angle_beta   90.00
_cell.angle_gamma   90.00
#
_symmetry.space_group_name_H-M   'P 1'
#
loop_
_entity.id
_entity.type
_entity.pdbx_description
1 polymer ?
#
loop_
_entity_poly.entity_id
_entity_poly.type
_entity_poly.pdbx_seq_one_letter_code
_entity_poly.pdbx_strand_id
1 'polypeptide(L)'
;MVRIQVKHGGVHGDDDEKEFPYDCQSTATIEEISIDVTEISNLQSKIQGLALLLEPCLPIHGDPKVLPLIKALSEAKSYASKDQVSRNRPLSNYVLRDHIQSIEREFRVNFR
;
A
#
# COMPACT_ATOMS: atom_id res chain seq x y z
N MET A 1 12.06 12.17 16.66
CA MET A 1 11.27 11.24 15.85
C MET A 1 11.22 9.90 16.57
N VAL A 2 10.04 9.30 16.67
CA VAL A 2 9.80 7.98 17.28
C VAL A 2 9.12 7.09 16.25
N ARG A 3 9.33 5.78 16.38
CA ARG A 3 8.66 4.77 15.57
C ARG A 3 7.62 4.07 16.41
N ILE A 4 6.39 4.02 15.92
CA ILE A 4 5.29 3.30 16.55
C ILE A 4 4.85 2.16 15.63
N GLN A 5 4.40 1.06 16.24
CA GLN A 5 3.80 -0.06 15.52
C GLN A 5 2.29 0.13 15.52
N VAL A 6 1.72 0.22 14.33
CA VAL A 6 0.29 0.46 14.12
C VAL A 6 -0.35 -0.84 13.68
N LYS A 7 -1.40 -1.25 14.40
CA LYS A 7 -2.23 -2.41 14.05
C LYS A 7 -3.67 -1.96 13.85
N HIS A 8 -4.28 -2.30 12.72
CA HIS A 8 -5.66 -1.98 12.40
C HIS A 8 -6.30 -3.06 11.51
N GLY A 9 -7.63 -3.13 11.49
CA GLY A 9 -8.35 -4.27 10.91
C GLY A 9 -8.35 -5.49 11.85
N GLY A 10 -9.18 -6.49 11.56
CA GLY A 10 -9.29 -7.71 12.38
C GLY A 10 -10.69 -8.03 12.93
N VAL A 11 -11.77 -7.47 12.38
CA VAL A 11 -13.12 -7.87 12.83
C VAL A 11 -13.44 -9.31 12.42
N HIS A 12 -12.88 -9.84 11.31
CA HIS A 12 -13.19 -11.17 10.75
C HIS A 12 -11.94 -11.95 10.28
N GLY A 13 -10.97 -12.20 11.19
CA GLY A 13 -9.86 -13.13 10.95
C GLY A 13 -8.50 -12.50 10.60
N ASP A 14 -7.46 -13.32 10.66
CA ASP A 14 -6.03 -12.95 10.63
C ASP A 14 -5.55 -12.31 9.30
N ASP A 15 -6.31 -12.53 8.22
CA ASP A 15 -5.97 -12.08 6.86
C ASP A 15 -6.31 -10.60 6.61
N ASP A 16 -7.22 -10.03 7.40
CA ASP A 16 -7.61 -8.60 7.35
C ASP A 16 -6.87 -7.73 8.38
N GLU A 17 -6.08 -8.34 9.26
CA GLU A 17 -5.24 -7.59 10.19
C GLU A 17 -4.09 -6.93 9.42
N LYS A 18 -4.06 -5.61 9.37
CA LYS A 18 -2.97 -4.82 8.80
C LYS A 18 -2.08 -4.31 9.90
N GLU A 19 -0.78 -4.44 9.68
CA GLU A 19 0.24 -3.98 10.62
C GLU A 19 1.35 -3.28 9.88
N PHE A 20 1.80 -2.14 10.41
CA PHE A 20 2.91 -1.40 9.83
C PHE A 20 3.61 -0.51 10.87
N PRO A 21 4.93 -0.27 10.72
CA PRO A 21 5.62 0.75 11.49
C PRO A 21 5.34 2.15 10.89
N TYR A 22 5.18 3.16 11.75
CA TYR A 22 4.97 4.55 11.38
C TYR A 22 5.96 5.44 12.14
N ASP A 23 6.61 6.36 11.42
CA ASP A 23 7.53 7.33 12.01
C ASP A 23 6.81 8.66 12.22
N CYS A 24 6.78 9.14 13.47
CA CYS A 24 6.18 10.42 13.84
C CYS A 24 7.09 11.25 14.76
N GLN A 25 6.77 12.53 14.96
CA GLN A 25 7.46 13.33 15.96
C GLN A 25 7.03 12.91 17.36
N SER A 26 7.95 12.92 18.32
CA SER A 26 7.63 12.62 19.73
C SER A 26 6.69 13.64 20.37
N THR A 27 6.54 14.80 19.73
CA THR A 27 5.64 15.89 20.12
C THR A 27 4.32 15.86 19.37
N ALA A 28 4.12 14.94 18.42
CA ALA A 28 2.90 14.86 17.64
C ALA A 28 1.73 14.45 18.54
N THR A 29 0.56 15.05 18.34
CA THR A 29 -0.63 14.71 19.11
C THR A 29 -1.24 13.40 18.62
N ILE A 30 -2.11 12.80 19.44
CA ILE A 30 -2.83 11.59 19.05
C ILE A 30 -3.72 11.85 17.83
N GLU A 31 -4.32 13.04 17.75
CA GLU A 31 -5.15 13.46 16.62
C GLU A 31 -4.33 13.51 15.32
N GLU A 32 -3.17 14.15 15.33
CA GLU A 32 -2.26 14.21 14.17
C GLU A 32 -1.87 12.81 13.71
N ILE A 33 -1.44 11.96 14.65
CA ILE A 33 -1.08 10.56 14.37
C ILE A 33 -2.28 9.79 13.81
N SER A 34 -3.48 10.00 14.34
CA SER A 34 -4.69 9.29 13.91
C SER A 34 -5.10 9.63 12.48
N ILE A 35 -4.92 10.89 12.06
CA ILE A 35 -5.18 11.35 10.70
C ILE A 35 -4.22 10.64 9.74
N ASP A 36 -2.92 10.67 10.06
CA ASP A 36 -1.89 10.04 9.22
C ASP A 36 -2.09 8.53 9.10
N VAL A 37 -2.35 7.85 10.21
CA VAL A 37 -2.60 6.40 10.25
C VAL A 37 -3.85 6.02 9.47
N THR A 38 -4.92 6.81 9.61
CA THR A 38 -6.16 6.59 8.87
C THR A 38 -5.93 6.77 7.37
N GLU A 39 -5.14 7.76 6.97
CA GLU A 39 -4.75 7.95 5.58
C GLU A 39 -3.95 6.75 5.05
N ILE A 40 -2.95 6.27 5.79
CA ILE A 40 -2.17 5.08 5.42
C ILE A 40 -3.10 3.88 5.21
N SER A 41 -4.02 3.65 6.15
CA SER A 41 -5.01 2.56 6.08
C SER A 41 -5.88 2.64 4.83
N ASN A 42 -6.37 3.84 4.51
CA ASN A 42 -7.17 4.08 3.30
C ASN A 42 -6.37 3.82 2.02
N LEU A 43 -5.10 4.26 1.97
CA LEU A 43 -4.21 4.04 0.84
C LEU A 43 -3.87 2.56 0.65
N GLN A 44 -3.58 1.83 1.74
CA GLN A 44 -3.39 0.36 1.69
C GLN A 44 -4.63 -0.33 1.13
N SER A 45 -5.82 0.08 1.57
CA SER A 45 -7.09 -0.48 1.09
C SER A 45 -7.34 -0.14 -0.38
N LYS A 46 -6.97 1.06 -0.84
CA LYS A 46 -7.03 1.43 -2.26
C LYS A 46 -6.09 0.57 -3.12
N ILE A 47 -4.86 0.31 -2.66
CA ILE A 47 -3.91 -0.58 -3.36
C ILE A 47 -4.46 -2.00 -3.44
N GLN A 48 -5.03 -2.52 -2.35
CA GLN A 48 -5.66 -3.83 -2.32
C GLN A 48 -6.86 -3.91 -3.29
N GLY A 49 -7.71 -2.89 -3.32
CA GLY A 49 -8.82 -2.80 -4.27
C GLY A 49 -8.36 -2.76 -5.73
N LEU A 50 -7.30 -1.99 -6.02
CA LEU A 50 -6.68 -1.97 -7.35
C LEU A 50 -6.12 -3.34 -7.73
N ALA A 51 -5.50 -4.06 -6.80
CA ALA A 51 -5.00 -5.40 -7.04
C ALA A 51 -6.12 -6.37 -7.40
N LEU A 52 -7.19 -6.39 -6.60
CA LEU A 52 -8.35 -7.24 -6.85
C LEU A 52 -9.03 -6.95 -8.20
N LEU A 53 -9.04 -5.69 -8.62
CA LEU A 53 -9.65 -5.27 -9.90
C LEU A 53 -8.76 -5.59 -11.10
N LEU A 54 -7.44 -5.39 -10.97
CA LEU A 54 -6.50 -5.52 -12.08
C LEU A 54 -6.00 -6.95 -12.26
N GLU A 55 -5.72 -7.70 -11.20
CA GLU A 55 -5.17 -9.06 -11.28
C GLU A 55 -5.93 -10.00 -12.24
N PRO A 56 -7.28 -10.02 -12.26
CA PRO A 56 -8.02 -10.85 -13.22
C PRO A 56 -7.86 -10.43 -14.68
N CYS A 57 -7.54 -9.15 -14.92
CA CYS A 57 -7.36 -8.57 -16.26
C CYS A 57 -5.92 -8.66 -16.77
N LEU A 58 -4.95 -8.99 -15.90
CA LEU A 58 -3.54 -9.09 -16.28
C LEU A 58 -3.30 -10.47 -16.92
N PRO A 59 -2.84 -10.54 -18.18
CA PRO A 59 -2.52 -11.81 -18.81
C PRO A 59 -1.39 -12.50 -18.04
N ILE A 60 -1.60 -13.76 -17.71
CA ILE A 60 -0.65 -14.62 -16.97
C ILE A 60 0.64 -14.85 -17.78
N HIS A 61 0.60 -14.61 -19.10
CA HIS A 61 1.73 -14.85 -20.00
C HIS A 61 2.06 -13.62 -20.87
N GLY A 62 3.16 -12.96 -20.54
CA GLY A 62 4.17 -12.57 -21.53
C GLY A 62 3.92 -11.32 -22.39
N ASP A 63 2.85 -10.55 -22.20
CA ASP A 63 2.72 -9.27 -22.91
C ASP A 63 3.71 -8.24 -22.32
N PRO A 64 4.74 -7.80 -23.07
CA PRO A 64 5.72 -6.83 -22.59
C PRO A 64 5.08 -5.49 -22.21
N LYS A 65 3.91 -5.16 -22.75
CA LYS A 65 3.18 -3.93 -22.43
C LYS A 65 2.53 -4.00 -21.06
N VAL A 66 2.16 -5.18 -20.58
CA VAL A 66 1.48 -5.32 -19.29
C VAL A 66 2.47 -5.53 -18.13
N LEU A 67 3.71 -5.90 -18.45
CA LEU A 67 4.77 -6.13 -17.47
C LEU A 67 5.04 -4.93 -16.53
N PRO A 68 5.10 -3.66 -17.00
CA PRO A 68 5.25 -2.50 -16.12
C PRO A 68 4.11 -2.37 -15.10
N LEU A 69 2.87 -2.63 -15.52
CA LEU A 69 1.71 -2.58 -14.63
C LEU A 69 1.73 -3.69 -13.60
N ILE A 70 2.07 -4.93 -14.00
CA ILE A 70 2.23 -6.06 -13.08
C ILE A 70 3.31 -5.73 -12.03
N LYS A 71 4.43 -5.16 -12.48
CA LYS A 71 5.53 -4.77 -11.59
C LYS A 71 5.10 -3.67 -10.62
N ALA A 72 4.49 -2.59 -11.12
CA ALA A 72 4.02 -1.48 -10.28
C ALA A 72 3.00 -1.96 -9.23
N LEU A 73 2.10 -2.86 -9.62
CA LEU A 73 1.12 -3.45 -8.71
C LEU A 73 1.78 -4.35 -7.65
N SER A 74 2.72 -5.21 -8.06
CA SER A 74 3.46 -6.09 -7.14
C SER A 74 4.29 -5.29 -6.13
N GLU A 75 4.98 -4.24 -6.59
CA GLU A 75 5.75 -3.34 -5.73
C GLU A 75 4.85 -2.61 -4.74
N ALA A 76 3.72 -2.07 -5.20
CA ALA A 76 2.74 -1.41 -4.34
C ALA A 76 2.16 -2.36 -3.28
N LYS A 77 1.84 -3.60 -3.65
CA LYS A 77 1.35 -4.63 -2.72
C LYS A 77 2.40 -4.96 -1.66
N SER A 78 3.64 -5.23 -2.05
CA SER A 78 4.70 -5.54 -1.09
C SER A 78 4.97 -4.33 -0.16
N TYR A 79 4.96 -3.11 -0.70
CA TYR A 79 5.09 -1.91 0.11
C TYR A 79 3.92 -1.72 1.08
N ALA A 80 2.69 -1.98 0.67
CA ALA A 80 1.49 -1.86 1.51
C ALA A 80 1.27 -3.02 2.49
N SER A 81 2.10 -4.06 2.49
CA SER A 81 1.91 -5.29 3.26
C SER A 81 2.68 -5.34 4.59
N LYS A 82 2.44 -6.41 5.36
CA LYS A 82 3.20 -6.77 6.57
C LYS A 82 4.72 -6.96 6.30
N ASP A 83 5.16 -7.05 5.04
CA ASP A 83 6.59 -7.08 4.69
C ASP A 83 7.35 -5.87 5.24
N GLN A 84 6.68 -4.72 5.40
CA GLN A 84 7.32 -3.53 5.96
C GLN A 84 7.63 -3.70 7.46
N VAL A 85 6.81 -4.48 8.18
CA VAL A 85 7.05 -4.82 9.59
C VAL A 85 8.29 -5.70 9.72
N SER A 86 8.38 -6.77 8.92
CA SER A 86 9.53 -7.70 8.96
C SER A 86 10.85 -7.02 8.58
N ARG A 87 10.79 -6.00 7.72
CA ARG A 87 11.94 -5.19 7.30
C ARG A 87 12.19 -3.96 8.18
N ASN A 88 11.35 -3.72 9.19
CA ASN A 88 11.37 -2.53 10.04
C ASN A 88 11.46 -1.23 9.20
N ARG A 89 10.66 -1.15 8.13
CA ARG A 89 10.60 0.00 7.21
C ARG A 89 9.29 0.74 7.41
N PRO A 90 9.32 2.03 7.79
CA PRO A 90 8.10 2.79 8.07
C PRO A 90 7.27 2.95 6.80
N LEU A 91 5.95 2.81 6.94
CA LEU A 91 5.04 3.22 5.87
C LEU A 91 4.98 4.74 5.81
N SER A 92 4.87 5.23 4.58
CA SER A 92 4.77 6.65 4.27
C SER A 92 3.58 6.88 3.34
N ASN A 93 2.72 7.83 3.71
CA ASN A 93 1.60 8.28 2.89
C ASN A 93 2.05 8.73 1.49
N TYR A 94 3.18 9.42 1.40
CA TYR A 94 3.72 9.91 0.13
C TYR A 94 4.09 8.77 -0.82
N VAL A 95 4.78 7.75 -0.30
CA VAL A 95 5.21 6.59 -1.12
C VAL A 95 4.01 5.74 -1.54
N LEU A 96 3.02 5.56 -0.66
CA LEU A 96 1.78 4.87 -1.02
C LEU A 96 1.01 5.61 -2.12
N ARG A 97 0.91 6.94 -2.04
CA ARG A 97 0.30 7.77 -3.10
C ARG A 97 1.07 7.66 -4.41
N ASP A 98 2.40 7.66 -4.37
CA ASP A 98 3.26 7.51 -5.56
C ASP A 98 3.04 6.15 -6.23
N HIS A 99 2.97 5.06 -5.46
CA HIS A 99 2.64 3.74 -5.98
C HIS A 99 1.28 3.71 -6.68
N ILE A 100 0.25 4.33 -6.09
CA ILE A 100 -1.08 4.42 -6.70
C ILE A 100 -1.04 5.21 -8.01
N GLN A 101 -0.36 6.35 -8.03
CA GLN A 101 -0.18 7.15 -9.25
C GLN A 101 0.58 6.41 -10.33
N SER A 102 1.58 5.62 -9.95
CA SER A 102 2.35 4.75 -10.85
C SER A 102 1.44 3.70 -11.49
N ILE A 103 0.63 2.99 -10.68
CA ILE A 103 -0.37 2.02 -11.19
C ILE A 103 -1.35 2.70 -12.16
N GLU A 104 -1.94 3.84 -11.77
CA GLU A 104 -2.91 4.57 -12.61
C GLU A 104 -2.27 5.11 -13.91
N ARG A 105 -0.97 5.41 -13.90
CA ARG A 105 -0.22 5.82 -15.10
C ARG A 105 0.00 4.63 -16.01
N GLU A 106 0.55 3.53 -15.50
CA GLU A 106 0.85 2.34 -16.29
C GLU A 106 -0.43 1.71 -16.85
N PHE A 107 -1.55 1.76 -16.12
CA PHE A 107 -2.84 1.33 -16.64
C PHE A 107 -3.27 2.16 -17.85
N ARG A 108 -3.16 3.49 -17.79
CA ARG A 108 -3.53 4.39 -18.90
C ARG A 108 -2.67 4.21 -20.14
N VAL A 109 -1.38 3.91 -19.97
CA VAL A 109 -0.43 3.77 -21.08
C VAL A 109 -0.58 2.42 -21.78
N ASN A 110 -0.88 1.35 -21.02
CA ASN A 110 -0.78 -0.02 -21.53
C ASN A 110 -2.14 -0.68 -21.86
N PHE A 111 -3.26 -0.13 -21.38
CA PHE A 111 -4.62 -0.69 -21.58
C PHE A 111 -5.57 0.23 -22.36
N ARG A 112 -5.05 1.23 -23.10
CA ARG A 112 -5.86 2.13 -23.93
C ARG A 112 -5.57 1.96 -25.42
#